data_AF-A0AA43MCF9-F1
#
_entry.id   AF-A0AA43MCF9-F1
#
_cell.length_a   1.000
_cell.length_b   1.000
_cell.length_c   1.000
_cell.angle_alpha   90.00
_cell.angle_beta   90.00
_cell.angle_gamma   90.00
#
_symmetry.space_group_name_H-M   'P 1'
#
loop_
_entity.id
_entity.type
_entity.pdbx_description
1 polymer ?
#
loop_
_entity_poly.entity_id
_entity_poly.type
_entity_poly.pdbx_seq_one_letter_code
_entity_poly.pdbx_strand_id
1 'polypeptide(L)'
;LIHRNRTIPLLEVNADRAEIRPAFNQQEVNYLLEYMRDWERFGRNQRSNHMRRLCRVYVEFLLGTGIRQGTESMPIRWKSLQWHWIGEQCYLRIWVSGKTGPRYLIARHFVIEALERLIAWQKLPYKNLEAVIEAKLDKKVFVFPEGDAPHSLDDVFERLMIESNLLKDATGKNRTLYSLRHTYATFALAEGIDIHTLARQMGTSTLMIEKHYSKLTPMMAAAKLA
;
A
#
# COMPACT_ATOMS: atom_id res chain seq x y z
N LEU A 1 15.59 39.21 49.34
CA LEU A 1 14.85 39.27 48.05
C LEU A 1 14.87 37.89 47.43
N ILE A 2 13.76 37.16 47.59
CA ILE A 2 13.59 35.75 47.18
C ILE A 2 13.19 35.74 45.69
N HIS A 3 13.97 35.08 44.83
CA HIS A 3 13.58 34.84 43.44
C HIS A 3 12.87 33.49 43.29
N ARG A 4 11.54 33.64 43.20
CA ARG A 4 10.48 32.75 42.74
C ARG A 4 10.92 31.52 41.92
N ASN A 5 10.45 30.37 42.41
CA ASN A 5 10.19 29.13 41.69
C ASN A 5 9.90 29.34 40.18
N ARG A 6 10.83 28.93 39.32
CA ARG A 6 10.50 28.55 37.95
C ARG A 6 10.01 27.11 37.99
N THR A 7 8.70 26.91 38.04
CA THR A 7 8.09 25.63 37.72
C THR A 7 8.40 25.31 36.26
N ILE A 8 9.28 24.33 36.04
CA ILE A 8 9.47 23.72 34.73
C ILE A 8 8.11 23.06 34.41
N PRO A 9 7.44 23.43 33.30
CA PRO A 9 6.24 22.72 32.89
C PRO A 9 6.65 21.27 32.60
N LEU A 10 6.16 20.33 33.40
CA LEU A 10 6.12 18.94 33.00
C LEU A 10 5.24 18.89 31.75
N LEU A 11 5.86 18.65 30.60
CA LEU A 11 5.15 18.23 29.40
C LEU A 11 4.36 16.99 29.80
N GLU A 12 3.06 17.14 30.03
CA GLU A 12 2.15 16.01 30.05
C GLU A 12 2.26 15.38 28.67
N VAL A 13 3.06 14.32 28.59
CA VAL A 13 3.02 13.40 27.47
C VAL A 13 1.66 12.75 27.58
N ASN A 14 0.65 13.37 26.96
CA ASN A 14 -0.54 12.66 26.55
C ASN A 14 -0.04 11.55 25.64
N ALA A 15 0.18 10.38 26.24
CA ALA A 15 0.42 9.17 25.51
C ALA A 15 -0.90 8.86 24.80
N ASP A 16 -1.10 9.50 23.65
CA ASP A 16 -2.17 9.18 22.71
C ASP A 16 -2.15 7.66 22.57
N ARG A 17 -3.13 7.01 23.22
CA ARG A 17 -3.26 5.55 23.16
C ARG A 17 -3.26 5.20 21.69
N ALA A 18 -2.26 4.43 21.27
CA ALA A 18 -2.10 4.11 19.86
C ALA A 18 -3.36 3.38 19.39
N GLU A 19 -4.20 4.08 18.65
CA GLU A 19 -5.38 3.49 18.07
C GLU A 19 -4.94 2.45 17.04
N ILE A 20 -5.49 1.24 17.18
CA ILE A 20 -5.36 0.21 16.16
C ILE A 20 -6.00 0.75 14.88
N ARG A 21 -5.21 0.74 13.82
CA ARG A 21 -5.63 1.23 12.51
C ARG A 21 -6.36 0.11 11.78
N PRO A 22 -7.47 0.41 11.09
CA PRO A 22 -8.28 -0.61 10.44
C PRO A 22 -7.45 -1.30 9.34
N ALA A 23 -7.38 -2.62 9.39
CA ALA A 23 -6.65 -3.48 8.47
C ALA A 23 -7.52 -4.68 8.06
N PHE A 24 -7.08 -5.42 7.05
CA PHE A 24 -7.69 -6.66 6.61
C PHE A 24 -6.91 -7.85 7.19
N ASN A 25 -7.60 -8.94 7.50
CA ASN A 25 -6.96 -10.23 7.72
C ASN A 25 -6.76 -10.98 6.39
N GLN A 26 -6.06 -12.12 6.42
CA GLN A 26 -5.74 -12.87 5.19
C GLN A 26 -6.98 -13.36 4.44
N GLN A 27 -8.02 -13.82 5.15
CA GLN A 27 -9.26 -14.29 4.52
C GLN A 27 -10.00 -13.15 3.82
N GLU A 28 -10.07 -11.98 4.46
CA GLU A 28 -10.67 -10.77 3.88
C GLU A 28 -9.90 -10.28 2.65
N VAL A 29 -8.56 -10.33 2.68
CA VAL A 29 -7.74 -10.00 1.50
C VAL A 29 -7.99 -10.98 0.35
N ASN A 30 -8.00 -12.29 0.63
CA ASN A 30 -8.26 -13.30 -0.40
C ASN A 30 -9.64 -13.09 -1.05
N TYR A 31 -10.67 -12.92 -0.21
CA TYR A 31 -12.02 -12.63 -0.68
C TYR A 31 -12.09 -11.32 -1.48
N LEU A 32 -11.45 -10.24 -1.02
CA LEU A 32 -11.40 -8.96 -1.74
C LEU A 32 -10.76 -9.10 -3.13
N LEU A 33 -9.62 -9.80 -3.22
CA LEU A 33 -8.91 -10.02 -4.48
C LEU A 33 -9.73 -10.86 -5.47
N GLU A 34 -10.49 -11.85 -4.96
CA GLU A 34 -11.41 -12.64 -5.77
C GLU A 34 -12.61 -11.81 -6.23
N TYR A 35 -13.27 -11.11 -5.31
CA TYR A 35 -14.42 -10.24 -5.58
C TYR A 35 -14.13 -9.19 -6.67
N MET A 36 -12.93 -8.59 -6.64
CA MET A 36 -12.52 -7.57 -7.61
C MET A 36 -12.45 -8.06 -9.07
N ARG A 37 -12.31 -9.38 -9.30
CA ARG A 37 -12.15 -9.96 -10.65
C ARG A 37 -13.33 -9.68 -11.56
N ASP A 38 -14.53 -9.82 -11.01
CA ASP A 38 -15.78 -9.55 -11.72
C ASP A 38 -16.22 -8.11 -11.51
N TRP A 39 -16.07 -7.58 -10.28
CA TRP A 39 -16.49 -6.24 -9.93
C TRP A 39 -15.95 -5.14 -10.86
N GLU A 40 -14.71 -5.29 -11.36
CA GLU A 40 -14.09 -4.33 -12.29
C GLU A 40 -14.85 -4.17 -13.63
N ARG A 41 -15.71 -5.13 -13.97
CA ARG A 41 -16.44 -5.19 -15.26
C ARG A 41 -17.84 -4.60 -15.18
N PHE A 42 -18.42 -4.50 -13.99
CA PHE A 42 -19.85 -4.21 -13.77
C PHE A 42 -20.10 -2.82 -13.15
N GLY A 43 -19.54 -1.77 -13.74
CA GLY A 43 -19.87 -0.38 -13.43
C GLY A 43 -21.03 0.16 -14.28
N ARG A 44 -21.60 1.29 -13.83
CA ARG A 44 -22.78 1.93 -14.48
C ARG A 44 -22.52 2.45 -15.90
N ASN A 45 -21.27 2.75 -16.22
CA ASN A 45 -20.83 3.27 -17.52
C ASN A 45 -19.34 2.99 -17.73
N GLN A 46 -18.81 3.28 -18.92
CA GLN A 46 -17.41 3.03 -19.28
C GLN A 46 -16.44 3.72 -18.33
N ARG A 47 -16.70 4.97 -17.95
CA ARG A 47 -15.84 5.71 -17.00
C ARG A 47 -15.79 5.03 -15.63
N SER A 48 -16.93 4.51 -15.16
CA SER A 48 -17.00 3.74 -13.92
C SER A 48 -16.18 2.46 -14.03
N ASN A 49 -16.23 1.75 -15.18
CA ASN A 49 -15.41 0.57 -15.41
C ASN A 49 -13.91 0.90 -15.42
N HIS A 50 -13.52 2.03 -16.03
CA HIS A 50 -12.12 2.49 -16.00
C HIS A 50 -11.65 2.78 -14.58
N MET A 51 -12.46 3.48 -13.78
CA MET A 51 -12.18 3.74 -12.37
C MET A 51 -12.02 2.43 -11.57
N ARG A 52 -12.90 1.46 -11.77
CA ARG A 52 -12.87 0.17 -11.04
C ARG A 52 -11.65 -0.67 -11.42
N ARG A 53 -11.32 -0.79 -12.71
CA ARG A 53 -10.11 -1.51 -13.17
C ARG A 53 -8.84 -0.89 -12.62
N LEU A 54 -8.73 0.44 -12.69
CA LEU A 54 -7.58 1.15 -12.15
C LEU A 54 -7.50 1.00 -10.62
N CYS A 55 -8.64 1.07 -9.93
CA CYS A 55 -8.73 0.83 -8.49
C CYS A 55 -8.24 -0.57 -8.12
N ARG A 56 -8.65 -1.62 -8.83
CA ARG A 56 -8.20 -3.00 -8.56
C ARG A 56 -6.68 -3.11 -8.61
N VAL A 57 -6.06 -2.67 -9.70
CA VAL A 57 -4.60 -2.73 -9.85
C VAL A 57 -3.91 -1.92 -8.76
N TYR A 58 -4.49 -0.77 -8.40
CA TYR A 58 -3.97 0.06 -7.33
C TYR A 58 -4.07 -0.61 -5.96
N VAL A 59 -5.17 -1.31 -5.65
CA VAL A 59 -5.32 -2.11 -4.42
C VAL A 59 -4.24 -3.20 -4.35
N GLU A 60 -4.06 -3.96 -5.44
CA GLU A 60 -3.03 -5.00 -5.54
C GLU A 60 -1.63 -4.41 -5.34
N PHE A 61 -1.36 -3.26 -5.97
CA PHE A 61 -0.08 -2.57 -5.83
C PHE A 61 0.19 -2.11 -4.40
N LEU A 62 -0.79 -1.51 -3.72
CA LEU A 62 -0.65 -1.07 -2.33
C LEU A 62 -0.43 -2.25 -1.37
N LEU A 63 -1.19 -3.34 -1.55
CA LEU A 63 -1.02 -4.59 -0.79
C LEU A 63 0.31 -5.28 -1.06
N GLY A 64 0.89 -5.10 -2.25
CA GLY A 64 2.14 -5.74 -2.63
C GLY A 64 3.40 -4.94 -2.31
N THR A 65 3.27 -3.66 -1.97
CA THR A 65 4.43 -2.77 -1.78
C THR A 65 4.47 -2.08 -0.41
N GLY A 66 3.31 -1.89 0.23
CA GLY A 66 3.21 -1.14 1.48
C GLY A 66 3.45 0.36 1.33
N ILE A 67 3.51 0.89 0.11
CA ILE A 67 3.66 2.32 -0.16
C ILE A 67 2.46 3.12 0.37
N ARG A 68 2.64 4.42 0.63
CA ARG A 68 1.54 5.30 0.99
C ARG A 68 0.68 5.58 -0.26
N GLN A 69 -0.64 5.43 -0.14
CA GLN A 69 -1.58 5.85 -1.16
C GLN A 69 -1.53 7.36 -1.38
N GLY A 70 -1.82 7.81 -2.60
CA GLY A 70 -1.96 9.22 -2.94
C GLY A 70 -0.62 9.80 -3.39
N THR A 71 -0.11 10.79 -2.65
CA THR A 71 1.02 11.63 -3.10
C THR A 71 2.32 10.88 -3.37
N GLU A 72 2.53 9.72 -2.74
CA GLU A 72 3.74 8.91 -2.96
C GLU A 72 3.58 7.91 -4.11
N SER A 73 2.39 7.34 -4.29
CA SER A 73 2.12 6.23 -5.22
C SER A 73 1.51 6.66 -6.55
N MET A 74 0.56 7.61 -6.55
CA MET A 74 -0.09 8.09 -7.77
C MET A 74 0.87 8.71 -8.79
N PRO A 75 1.96 9.41 -8.39
CA PRO A 75 2.93 9.97 -9.34
C PRO A 75 3.93 8.97 -9.91
N ILE A 76 3.92 7.70 -9.47
CA ILE A 76 4.88 6.69 -9.94
C ILE A 76 4.80 6.57 -11.47
N ARG A 77 5.97 6.44 -12.08
CA ARG A 77 6.12 6.30 -13.52
C ARG A 77 6.75 4.97 -13.86
N TRP A 78 6.48 4.47 -15.07
CA TRP A 78 7.02 3.20 -15.54
C TRP A 78 8.55 3.17 -15.49
N LYS A 79 9.24 4.27 -15.83
CA LYS A 79 10.70 4.41 -15.68
C LYS A 79 11.25 4.26 -14.25
N SER A 80 10.40 4.34 -13.23
CA SER A 80 10.79 4.12 -11.83
C SER A 80 10.88 2.64 -11.46
N LEU A 81 10.34 1.75 -12.29
CA LEU A 81 10.37 0.30 -12.07
C LEU A 81 11.64 -0.29 -12.66
N GLN A 82 12.26 -1.21 -11.95
CA GLN A 82 13.51 -1.85 -12.36
C GLN A 82 13.55 -3.29 -11.85
N TRP A 83 14.16 -4.18 -12.63
CA TRP A 83 14.55 -5.49 -12.14
C TRP A 83 15.78 -5.40 -11.23
N HIS A 84 15.77 -6.16 -10.15
CA HIS A 84 16.87 -6.27 -9.21
C HIS A 84 17.15 -7.73 -8.91
N TRP A 85 18.39 -8.14 -9.14
CA TRP A 85 18.84 -9.52 -8.99
C TRP A 85 19.64 -9.66 -7.70
N ILE A 86 19.31 -10.69 -6.92
CA ILE A 86 20.11 -11.14 -5.78
C ILE A 86 20.38 -12.63 -6.02
N GLY A 87 21.61 -12.95 -6.44
CA GLY A 87 21.91 -14.27 -6.99
C GLY A 87 21.05 -14.55 -8.22
N GLU A 88 20.39 -15.70 -8.23
CA GLU A 88 19.48 -16.10 -9.32
C GLU A 88 18.05 -15.57 -9.15
N GLN A 89 17.74 -14.95 -8.00
CA GLN A 89 16.39 -14.47 -7.72
C GLN A 89 16.21 -13.05 -8.24
N CYS A 90 15.15 -12.86 -9.04
CA CYS A 90 14.74 -11.56 -9.54
C CYS A 90 13.60 -10.96 -8.70
N TYR A 91 13.72 -9.66 -8.45
CA TYR A 91 12.77 -8.84 -7.71
C TYR A 91 12.42 -7.58 -8.50
N LEU A 92 11.14 -7.19 -8.47
CA LEU A 92 10.72 -5.90 -8.97
C LEU A 92 10.97 -4.83 -7.91
N ARG A 93 11.89 -3.90 -8.17
CA ARG A 93 12.10 -2.72 -7.34
C ARG A 93 11.46 -1.48 -7.94
N ILE A 94 10.95 -0.60 -7.08
CA ILE A 94 10.27 0.63 -7.48
C ILE A 94 10.93 1.80 -6.78
N TRP A 95 11.47 2.75 -7.54
CA TRP A 95 11.98 4.00 -7.00
C TRP A 95 10.85 4.96 -6.65
N VAL A 96 10.85 5.44 -5.42
CA VAL A 96 9.87 6.41 -4.91
C VAL A 96 10.59 7.53 -4.18
N SER A 97 10.03 8.73 -4.25
CA SER A 97 10.53 9.90 -3.53
C SER A 97 9.37 10.61 -2.88
N GLY A 98 9.37 10.68 -1.55
CA GLY A 98 8.33 11.32 -0.75
C GLY A 98 8.92 12.20 0.34
N LYS A 99 8.08 12.56 1.32
CA LYS A 99 8.47 13.40 2.48
C LYS A 99 9.67 12.85 3.24
N THR A 100 9.81 11.53 3.30
CA THR A 100 10.87 10.83 4.05
C THR A 100 12.13 10.57 3.23
N GLY A 101 12.22 11.16 2.04
CA GLY A 101 13.36 11.00 1.13
C GLY A 101 13.17 9.86 0.11
N PRO A 102 14.14 9.72 -0.80
CA PRO A 102 14.09 8.72 -1.84
C PRO A 102 14.47 7.32 -1.34
N ARG A 103 13.83 6.28 -1.90
CA ARG A 103 14.16 4.88 -1.62
C ARG A 103 13.68 3.95 -2.73
N TYR A 104 14.20 2.72 -2.71
CA TYR A 104 13.62 1.61 -3.45
C TYR A 104 12.66 0.81 -2.55
N LEU A 105 11.50 0.48 -3.10
CA LEU A 105 10.59 -0.54 -2.58
C LEU A 105 10.85 -1.86 -3.30
N ILE A 106 10.68 -2.98 -2.61
CA ILE A 106 10.56 -4.29 -3.28
C ILE A 106 9.07 -4.65 -3.35
N ALA A 107 8.56 -4.90 -4.56
CA ALA A 107 7.19 -5.35 -4.77
C ALA A 107 7.10 -6.87 -4.60
N ARG A 108 6.01 -7.35 -3.96
CA ARG A 108 5.66 -8.77 -3.97
C ARG A 108 5.37 -9.23 -5.41
N HIS A 109 5.72 -10.48 -5.73
CA HIS A 109 5.66 -11.02 -7.11
C HIS A 109 4.30 -10.86 -7.79
N PHE A 110 3.18 -11.01 -7.07
CA PHE A 110 1.84 -10.87 -7.64
C PHE A 110 1.56 -9.47 -8.22
N VAL A 111 2.33 -8.45 -7.83
CA VAL A 111 2.21 -7.09 -8.39
C VAL A 111 2.59 -7.08 -9.88
N ILE A 112 3.48 -7.97 -10.31
CA ILE A 112 3.90 -8.09 -11.72
C ILE A 112 2.68 -8.39 -12.59
N GLU A 113 1.88 -9.40 -12.22
CA GLU A 113 0.67 -9.76 -12.96
C GLU A 113 -0.35 -8.61 -13.00
N ALA A 114 -0.48 -7.84 -11.92
CA ALA A 114 -1.35 -6.67 -11.87
C ALA A 114 -0.90 -5.56 -12.83
N LEU A 115 0.41 -5.32 -12.89
CA LEU A 115 1.01 -4.35 -13.82
C LEU A 115 0.92 -4.80 -15.27
N GLU A 116 1.08 -6.10 -15.56
CA GLU A 116 0.93 -6.63 -16.92
C GLU A 116 -0.51 -6.51 -17.43
N ARG A 117 -1.51 -6.79 -16.56
CA ARG A 117 -2.92 -6.51 -16.88
C ARG A 117 -3.16 -5.02 -17.16
N LEU A 118 -2.51 -4.14 -16.38
CA LEU A 118 -2.60 -2.69 -16.58
C LEU A 118 -2.01 -2.25 -17.91
N ILE A 119 -0.83 -2.76 -18.28
CA ILE A 119 -0.16 -2.50 -19.58
C ILE A 119 -1.10 -2.89 -20.74
N ALA A 120 -1.66 -4.09 -20.68
CA ALA A 120 -2.59 -4.59 -21.69
C ALA A 120 -3.86 -3.73 -21.79
N TRP A 121 -4.47 -3.38 -20.65
CA TRP A 121 -5.68 -2.54 -20.63
C TRP A 121 -5.40 -1.11 -21.10
N GLN A 122 -4.24 -0.54 -20.77
CA GLN A 122 -3.79 0.77 -21.27
C GLN A 122 -3.37 0.74 -22.75
N LYS A 123 -3.30 -0.45 -23.37
CA LYS A 123 -2.87 -0.65 -24.77
C LYS A 123 -1.50 -0.04 -25.04
N LEU A 124 -0.57 -0.16 -24.10
CA LEU A 124 0.80 0.29 -24.34
C LEU A 124 1.45 -0.58 -25.43
N PRO A 125 2.32 -0.02 -26.29
CA PRO A 125 2.94 -0.74 -27.40
C PRO A 125 4.11 -1.63 -26.94
N TYR A 126 3.93 -2.38 -25.85
CA TYR A 126 4.94 -3.24 -25.24
C TYR A 126 4.32 -4.60 -24.89
N LYS A 127 5.08 -5.67 -25.10
CA LYS A 127 4.61 -7.04 -24.90
C LYS A 127 4.29 -7.36 -23.44
N ASN A 128 5.13 -6.88 -22.52
CA ASN A 128 5.09 -7.21 -21.09
C ASN A 128 5.78 -6.12 -20.26
N LEU A 129 5.83 -6.32 -18.94
CA LEU A 129 6.46 -5.37 -18.01
C LEU A 129 7.96 -5.18 -18.28
N GLU A 130 8.66 -6.24 -18.68
CA GLU A 130 10.10 -6.17 -19.00
C GLU A 130 10.38 -5.18 -20.13
N ALA A 131 9.66 -5.27 -21.25
CA ALA A 131 9.81 -4.34 -22.37
C ALA A 131 9.50 -2.88 -21.98
N VAL A 132 8.55 -2.65 -21.07
CA VAL A 132 8.23 -1.31 -20.55
C VAL A 132 9.37 -0.76 -19.69
N ILE A 133 9.98 -1.61 -18.84
CA ILE A 133 11.11 -1.25 -17.98
C ILE A 133 12.35 -0.93 -18.83
N GLU A 134 12.67 -1.77 -19.82
CA GLU A 134 13.79 -1.56 -20.74
C GLU A 134 13.66 -0.25 -21.52
N ALA A 135 12.45 0.06 -21.99
CA ALA A 135 12.15 1.29 -22.70
C ALA A 135 12.21 2.55 -21.81
N LYS A 136 12.32 2.38 -20.47
CA LYS A 136 12.32 3.47 -19.48
C LYS A 136 11.17 4.46 -19.72
N LEU A 137 9.97 3.93 -19.96
CA LEU A 137 8.82 4.72 -20.37
C LEU A 137 8.51 5.84 -19.35
N ASP A 138 8.57 7.10 -19.78
CA ASP A 138 8.31 8.25 -18.92
C ASP A 138 6.82 8.63 -18.85
N LYS A 139 5.97 7.65 -18.52
CA LYS A 139 4.54 7.85 -18.28
C LYS A 139 4.16 7.40 -16.89
N LYS A 140 3.15 8.05 -16.30
CA LYS A 140 2.57 7.61 -15.02
C LYS A 140 2.00 6.20 -15.17
N VAL A 141 2.13 5.40 -14.11
CA VAL A 141 1.60 4.03 -14.06
C VAL A 141 0.08 4.07 -13.94
N PHE A 142 -0.45 4.83 -12.97
CA PHE A 142 -1.88 4.84 -12.64
C PHE A 142 -2.67 5.87 -13.45
N VAL A 143 -2.86 5.58 -14.74
CA VAL A 143 -3.65 6.38 -15.69
C VAL A 143 -4.66 5.51 -16.43
N PHE A 144 -5.70 6.15 -16.99
CA PHE A 144 -6.60 5.50 -17.93
C PHE A 144 -5.92 5.26 -19.28
N PRO A 145 -6.51 4.47 -20.19
CA PRO A 145 -5.97 4.26 -21.54
C PRO A 145 -5.77 5.56 -22.33
N GLU A 146 -6.59 6.57 -22.05
CA GLU A 146 -6.48 7.91 -22.65
C GLU A 146 -5.29 8.71 -22.10
N GLY A 147 -4.69 8.28 -20.99
CA GLY A 147 -3.48 8.85 -20.39
C GLY A 147 -3.74 9.85 -19.25
N ASP A 148 -4.99 10.24 -19.01
CA ASP A 148 -5.34 11.04 -17.83
C ASP A 148 -5.38 10.19 -16.56
N ALA A 149 -5.09 10.83 -15.42
CA ALA A 149 -5.11 10.20 -14.11
C ALA A 149 -6.37 10.64 -13.35
N PRO A 150 -7.02 9.77 -12.56
CA PRO A 150 -8.05 10.22 -11.65
C PRO A 150 -7.47 11.17 -10.59
N HIS A 151 -8.28 12.11 -10.13
CA HIS A 151 -7.93 12.98 -9.00
C HIS A 151 -7.69 12.16 -7.73
N SER A 152 -8.59 11.23 -7.44
CA SER A 152 -8.45 10.25 -6.36
C SER A 152 -9.14 8.93 -6.72
N LEU A 153 -8.73 7.87 -6.04
CA LEU A 153 -9.38 6.56 -6.06
C LEU A 153 -10.14 6.27 -4.75
N ASP A 154 -10.21 7.22 -3.81
CA ASP A 154 -10.85 7.03 -2.50
C ASP A 154 -12.33 6.65 -2.65
N ASP A 155 -13.13 7.42 -3.42
CA ASP A 155 -14.57 7.17 -3.56
C ASP A 155 -14.90 5.83 -4.25
N VAL A 156 -14.07 5.42 -5.22
CA VAL A 156 -14.25 4.13 -5.89
C VAL A 156 -13.85 2.98 -4.97
N PHE A 157 -12.83 3.18 -4.13
CA PHE A 157 -12.43 2.22 -3.11
C PHE A 157 -13.49 2.10 -1.99
N GLU A 158 -14.04 3.22 -1.50
CA GLU A 158 -15.11 3.17 -0.49
C GLU A 158 -16.32 2.40 -1.01
N ARG A 159 -16.70 2.62 -2.26
CA ARG A 159 -17.78 1.86 -2.90
C ARG A 159 -17.44 0.38 -3.08
N LEU A 160 -16.21 0.04 -3.43
CA LEU A 160 -15.74 -1.35 -3.41
C LEU A 160 -15.95 -1.97 -2.03
N MET A 161 -15.58 -1.25 -0.97
CA MET A 161 -15.74 -1.72 0.41
C MET A 161 -17.20 -1.91 0.82
N ILE A 162 -18.10 -1.02 0.38
CA ILE A 162 -19.54 -1.15 0.61
C ILE A 162 -20.09 -2.37 -0.14
N GLU A 163 -19.80 -2.49 -1.43
CA GLU A 163 -20.35 -3.54 -2.30
C GLU A 163 -19.80 -4.94 -1.92
N SER A 164 -18.56 -5.01 -1.43
CA SER A 164 -17.95 -6.26 -0.95
C SER A 164 -18.30 -6.58 0.51
N ASN A 165 -19.03 -5.70 1.21
CA ASN A 165 -19.31 -5.80 2.64
C ASN A 165 -18.04 -5.87 3.53
N LEU A 166 -16.99 -5.11 3.17
CA LEU A 166 -15.73 -5.03 3.91
C LEU A 166 -15.43 -3.63 4.48
N LEU A 167 -16.38 -2.70 4.41
CA LEU A 167 -16.19 -1.32 4.85
C LEU A 167 -15.73 -1.20 6.30
N LYS A 168 -16.31 -1.98 7.21
CA LYS A 168 -15.96 -1.90 8.63
C LYS A 168 -15.05 -3.03 9.05
N ASP A 169 -14.05 -2.70 9.86
CA ASP A 169 -13.26 -3.72 10.56
C ASP A 169 -14.02 -4.30 11.77
N ALA A 170 -13.38 -5.25 12.46
CA ALA A 170 -13.94 -5.89 13.66
C ALA A 170 -14.23 -4.89 14.80
N THR A 171 -13.67 -3.69 14.76
CA THR A 171 -13.89 -2.61 15.74
C THR A 171 -14.93 -1.59 15.28
N GLY A 172 -15.54 -1.81 14.11
CA GLY A 172 -16.53 -0.91 13.52
C GLY A 172 -15.95 0.31 12.81
N LYS A 173 -14.62 0.40 12.66
CA LYS A 173 -13.94 1.51 11.97
C LYS A 173 -13.97 1.31 10.45
N ASN A 174 -14.19 2.38 9.72
CA ASN A 174 -14.19 2.34 8.26
C ASN A 174 -12.76 2.12 7.71
N ARG A 175 -12.63 1.19 6.78
CA ARG A 175 -11.42 0.93 6.00
C ARG A 175 -11.32 1.93 4.85
N THR A 176 -10.12 2.43 4.62
CA THR A 176 -9.78 3.33 3.51
C THR A 176 -8.61 2.74 2.73
N LEU A 177 -8.16 3.40 1.65
CA LEU A 177 -6.94 2.97 0.96
C LEU A 177 -5.72 2.89 1.90
N TYR A 178 -5.68 3.68 2.98
CA TYR A 178 -4.61 3.59 3.99
C TYR A 178 -4.61 2.25 4.74
N SER A 179 -5.76 1.60 4.85
CA SER A 179 -5.90 0.28 5.48
C SER A 179 -5.10 -0.80 4.75
N LEU A 180 -4.89 -0.67 3.45
CA LEU A 180 -4.07 -1.62 2.68
C LEU A 180 -2.59 -1.56 3.09
N ARG A 181 -2.09 -0.35 3.37
CA ARG A 181 -0.73 -0.17 3.92
C ARG A 181 -0.60 -0.77 5.32
N HIS A 182 -1.63 -0.65 6.16
CA HIS A 182 -1.66 -1.30 7.47
C HIS A 182 -1.68 -2.82 7.37
N THR A 183 -2.45 -3.34 6.40
CA THR A 183 -2.52 -4.78 6.11
C THR A 183 -1.18 -5.33 5.66
N TYR A 184 -0.48 -4.63 4.75
CA TYR A 184 0.87 -5.01 4.35
C TYR A 184 1.84 -5.10 5.54
N ALA A 185 1.82 -4.09 6.42
CA ALA A 185 2.69 -4.07 7.60
C ALA A 185 2.42 -5.24 8.55
N THR A 186 1.14 -5.51 8.82
CA THR A 186 0.74 -6.66 9.63
C THR A 186 1.25 -7.96 9.02
N PHE A 187 1.01 -8.21 7.72
CA PHE A 187 1.48 -9.45 7.09
C PHE A 187 3.00 -9.56 7.05
N ALA A 188 3.71 -8.48 6.77
CA ALA A 188 5.17 -8.45 6.78
C ALA A 188 5.74 -8.83 8.16
N LEU A 189 5.16 -8.30 9.24
CA LEU A 189 5.55 -8.66 10.60
C LEU A 189 5.20 -10.13 10.93
N ALA A 190 4.08 -10.63 10.40
CA ALA A 190 3.68 -12.04 10.54
C ALA A 190 4.70 -12.99 9.91
N GLU A 191 5.20 -12.60 8.74
CA GLU A 191 6.23 -13.31 7.97
C GLU A 191 7.62 -13.18 8.59
N GLY A 192 7.77 -12.43 9.69
CA GLY A 192 9.02 -12.29 10.43
C GLY A 192 9.97 -11.21 9.90
N ILE A 193 9.50 -10.31 9.03
CA ILE A 193 10.30 -9.16 8.58
C ILE A 193 10.56 -8.25 9.79
N ASP A 194 11.83 -7.89 10.01
CA ASP A 194 12.21 -7.04 11.13
C ASP A 194 11.70 -5.60 10.97
N ILE A 195 11.48 -4.94 12.10
CA ILE A 195 10.90 -3.59 12.17
C ILE A 195 11.72 -2.57 11.38
N HIS A 196 13.05 -2.68 11.38
CA HIS A 196 13.93 -1.74 10.70
C HIS A 196 13.84 -1.90 9.17
N THR A 197 13.85 -3.14 8.68
CA THR A 197 13.62 -3.43 7.25
C THR A 197 12.24 -2.97 6.80
N LEU A 198 11.19 -3.26 7.59
CA LEU A 198 9.83 -2.82 7.28
C LEU A 198 9.70 -1.29 7.28
N ALA A 199 10.33 -0.60 8.24
CA ALA A 199 10.34 0.86 8.31
C ALA A 199 10.98 1.48 7.06
N ARG A 200 12.12 0.92 6.60
CA ARG A 200 12.77 1.33 5.34
C ARG A 200 11.88 1.07 4.14
N GLN A 201 11.33 -0.13 4.00
CA GLN A 201 10.39 -0.47 2.92
C GLN A 201 9.22 0.53 2.87
N MET A 202 8.54 0.74 3.99
CA MET A 202 7.35 1.60 4.03
C MET A 202 7.68 3.10 3.99
N GLY A 203 8.93 3.51 4.25
CA GLY A 203 9.31 4.92 4.34
C GLY A 203 8.72 5.62 5.56
N THR A 204 8.80 4.97 6.72
CA THR A 204 8.33 5.48 8.02
C THR A 204 9.39 5.23 9.09
N SER A 205 9.24 5.78 10.30
CA SER A 205 10.15 5.49 11.41
C SER A 205 9.83 4.15 12.08
N THR A 206 10.85 3.51 12.65
CA THR A 206 10.70 2.32 13.50
C THR A 206 9.75 2.58 14.67
N LEU A 207 9.86 3.75 15.31
CA LEU A 207 8.96 4.21 16.36
C LEU A 207 7.49 4.20 15.91
N MET A 208 7.19 4.61 14.67
CA MET A 208 5.82 4.57 14.15
C MET A 208 5.33 3.15 13.90
N ILE A 209 6.20 2.23 13.48
CA ILE A 209 5.86 0.81 13.36
C ILE A 209 5.59 0.23 14.75
N GLU A 210 6.49 0.43 15.71
CA GLU A 210 6.32 -0.05 17.09
C GLU A 210 5.04 0.51 17.73
N LYS A 211 4.78 1.82 17.60
CA LYS A 211 3.58 2.46 18.13
C LYS A 211 2.30 1.78 17.62
N HIS A 212 2.27 1.40 16.34
CA HIS A 212 1.06 0.86 15.71
C HIS A 212 0.93 -0.66 15.77
N TYR A 213 2.03 -1.42 15.84
CA TYR A 213 2.01 -2.88 15.69
C TYR A 213 2.67 -3.66 16.84
N SER A 214 3.21 -3.00 17.87
CA SER A 214 3.81 -3.66 19.05
C SER A 214 2.91 -4.68 19.74
N LYS A 215 1.59 -4.49 19.70
CA LYS A 215 0.63 -5.44 20.29
C LYS A 215 0.48 -6.73 19.49
N LEU A 216 0.77 -6.70 18.20
CA LEU A 216 0.68 -7.87 17.32
C LEU A 216 1.92 -8.75 17.47
N THR A 217 3.08 -8.18 17.79
CA THR A 217 4.35 -8.89 17.89
C THR A 217 4.32 -10.08 18.87
N PRO A 218 3.76 -9.97 20.10
CA PRO A 218 3.61 -11.12 21.00
C PRO A 218 2.61 -12.17 20.51
N MET A 219 1.47 -11.75 19.94
CA MET A 219 0.45 -12.68 19.44
C MET A 219 0.94 -13.50 18.23
N MET A 220 1.75 -12.87 17.37
CA MET A 220 2.33 -13.50 16.18
C MET A 220 3.55 -14.35 16.51
N ALA A 221 4.26 -14.02 17.58
CA ALA A 221 5.36 -14.81 18.12
C ALA A 221 4.89 -15.94 19.06
N ALA A 222 3.59 -16.26 19.12
CA ALA A 222 3.06 -17.29 20.03
C ALA A 222 3.81 -18.63 19.89
N ALA A 223 4.17 -19.04 18.67
CA ALA A 223 4.95 -20.26 18.44
C ALA A 223 6.44 -20.16 18.83
N LYS A 224 6.98 -18.96 19.03
CA LYS A 224 8.35 -18.71 19.55
C LYS A 224 8.37 -18.45 21.06
N LEU A 225 7.20 -18.18 21.67
CA LEU A 225 7.04 -17.82 23.07
C LEU A 225 6.38 -18.93 23.92
N ALA A 226 5.86 -19.98 23.27
CA ALA A 226 5.37 -21.21 23.89
C ALA A 226 6.42 -22.32 23.76
#